data_AF-A0A5C3R8J6-F1
#
_entry.id   AF-A0A5C3R8J6-F1
#
_cell.length_a   1.000
_cell.length_b   1.000
_cell.length_c   1.000
_cell.angle_alpha   90.00
_cell.angle_beta   90.00
_cell.angle_gamma   90.00
#
_symmetry.space_group_name_H-M   'P 1'
#
loop_
_entity.id
_entity.type
_entity.pdbx_description
1 polymer ?
#
loop_
_entity_poly.entity_id
_entity_poly.type
_entity_poly.pdbx_seq_one_letter_code
_entity_poly.pdbx_strand_id
1 'polypeptide(L)'
;MSTNVNDTTTARLPSEVVAPQRTDSIPQQGSTQPGDGSELHGEPKLSFAERTIAAAQITRGTLLGQESVKKHGEKILEGTASAQDDKKNL
;
A
#
# COMPACT_ATOMS: atom_id res chain seq x y z
N MET A 1 38.91 -45.06 -20.60
CA MET A 1 39.58 -43.79 -20.27
C MET A 1 38.66 -42.65 -20.68
N SER A 2 38.15 -41.91 -19.69
CA SER A 2 37.30 -40.72 -19.84
C SER A 2 38.13 -39.52 -20.31
N THR A 3 37.51 -38.55 -21.01
CA THR A 3 37.42 -37.15 -20.54
C THR A 3 36.33 -36.37 -21.28
N ASN A 4 35.58 -35.62 -20.47
CA ASN A 4 34.50 -34.71 -20.80
C ASN A 4 34.90 -33.61 -21.80
N VAL A 5 33.97 -33.25 -22.69
CA VAL A 5 34.06 -32.03 -23.49
C VAL A 5 33.47 -30.89 -22.68
N ASN A 6 34.34 -29.99 -22.24
CA ASN A 6 34.01 -28.87 -21.36
C ASN A 6 33.16 -27.82 -22.08
N ASP A 7 32.08 -27.48 -21.39
CA ASP A 7 31.30 -26.26 -21.46
C ASP A 7 32.21 -25.01 -21.56
N THR A 8 32.09 -24.24 -22.64
CA THR A 8 32.81 -22.96 -22.80
C THR A 8 31.80 -21.83 -22.92
N THR A 9 31.28 -21.42 -21.77
CA THR A 9 30.59 -20.13 -21.60
C THR A 9 31.63 -19.03 -21.79
N THR A 10 31.62 -18.34 -22.93
CA THR A 10 32.46 -17.17 -23.17
C THR A 10 31.99 -16.02 -22.28
N ALA A 11 32.65 -15.82 -21.15
CA ALA A 11 32.40 -14.71 -20.25
C ALA A 11 32.73 -13.38 -20.97
N ARG A 12 31.71 -12.56 -21.21
CA ARG A 12 31.86 -11.22 -21.81
C ARG A 12 32.43 -10.25 -20.79
N LEU A 13 33.30 -9.35 -21.25
CA LEU A 13 33.88 -8.30 -20.40
C LEU A 13 32.79 -7.29 -20.01
N PRO A 14 32.81 -6.74 -18.78
CA PRO A 14 31.76 -5.84 -18.29
C PRO A 14 31.65 -4.51 -19.06
N SER A 15 32.60 -4.20 -19.94
CA SER A 15 32.63 -3.01 -20.81
C SER A 15 32.10 -3.27 -22.22
N GLU A 16 31.63 -4.48 -22.53
CA GLU A 16 31.03 -4.79 -23.83
C GLU A 16 29.62 -4.19 -23.89
N VAL A 17 29.47 -3.04 -24.56
CA VAL A 17 28.18 -2.37 -24.74
C VAL A 17 27.29 -3.25 -25.62
N VAL A 18 26.25 -3.83 -25.04
CA VAL A 18 25.26 -4.64 -25.76
C VAL A 18 24.39 -3.72 -26.63
N ALA A 19 24.17 -4.10 -27.88
CA ALA A 19 23.27 -3.37 -28.78
C ALA A 19 21.83 -3.38 -28.23
N PRO A 20 21.08 -2.26 -28.27
CA PRO A 20 19.71 -2.20 -27.78
C PRO A 20 18.84 -3.26 -28.48
N GLN A 21 18.29 -4.18 -27.72
CA GLN A 21 17.28 -5.10 -28.24
C GLN A 21 15.97 -4.34 -28.36
N ARG A 22 15.40 -4.28 -29.57
CA ARG A 22 14.03 -3.80 -29.77
C ARG A 22 13.09 -4.91 -29.31
N THR A 23 12.18 -4.58 -28.39
CA THR A 23 11.13 -5.49 -27.95
C THR A 23 9.84 -5.11 -28.67
N ASP A 24 9.22 -6.05 -29.37
CA ASP A 24 7.93 -5.83 -30.06
C ASP A 24 6.73 -5.93 -29.11
N SER A 25 6.96 -6.12 -27.80
CA SER A 25 5.90 -6.05 -26.80
C SER A 25 5.37 -4.62 -26.76
N ILE A 26 4.07 -4.48 -27.00
CA ILE A 26 3.36 -3.22 -26.80
C ILE A 26 3.69 -2.71 -25.39
N PRO A 27 4.10 -1.44 -25.21
CA PRO A 27 4.27 -0.88 -23.87
C PRO A 27 3.00 -1.13 -23.08
N GLN A 28 3.10 -1.68 -21.86
CA GLN A 28 1.95 -1.73 -20.95
C GLN A 28 1.61 -0.30 -20.55
N GLN A 29 0.88 0.41 -21.41
CA GLN A 29 0.22 1.63 -21.03
C GLN A 29 -0.97 1.18 -20.19
N GLY A 30 -0.80 1.24 -18.87
CA GLY A 30 -1.92 1.10 -17.93
C GLY A 30 -3.06 1.96 -18.45
N SER A 31 -4.24 1.37 -18.60
CA SER A 31 -5.34 2.07 -19.23
C SER A 31 -5.68 3.29 -18.37
N THR A 32 -5.60 4.47 -18.98
CA THR A 32 -5.96 5.75 -18.35
C THR A 32 -7.37 6.16 -18.76
N GLN A 33 -8.22 5.20 -19.14
CA GLN A 33 -9.61 5.52 -19.44
C GLN A 33 -10.25 6.13 -18.19
N PRO A 34 -10.96 7.27 -18.30
CA PRO A 34 -11.76 7.78 -17.20
C PRO A 34 -12.77 6.71 -16.77
N GLY A 35 -12.55 6.06 -15.62
CA GLY A 35 -13.28 4.84 -15.23
C GLY A 35 -12.38 3.69 -14.76
N ASP A 36 -11.16 3.59 -15.30
CA ASP A 36 -10.22 2.52 -14.97
C ASP A 36 -9.49 2.84 -13.66
N GLY A 37 -10.08 2.38 -12.55
CA GLY A 37 -9.70 2.73 -11.17
C GLY A 37 -10.78 3.45 -10.37
N SER A 38 -11.95 3.71 -10.95
CA SER A 38 -13.07 4.39 -10.30
C SER A 38 -13.92 3.48 -9.40
N GLU A 39 -13.80 2.16 -9.54
CA GLU A 39 -14.51 1.20 -8.70
C GLU A 39 -13.82 1.07 -7.34
N LEU A 40 -14.12 2.00 -6.44
CA LEU A 40 -13.92 1.79 -5.01
C LEU A 40 -14.91 0.71 -4.57
N HIS A 41 -14.43 -0.51 -4.33
CA HIS A 41 -15.23 -1.59 -3.77
C HIS A 41 -15.80 -1.16 -2.40
N GLY A 42 -17.07 -0.74 -2.40
CA GLY A 42 -17.83 -0.31 -1.23
C GLY A 42 -17.58 1.14 -0.86
N GLU A 43 -18.65 1.92 -0.74
CA GLU A 43 -18.55 3.20 -0.04
C GLU A 43 -18.05 2.92 1.38
N PRO A 44 -16.92 3.50 1.80
CA PRO A 44 -16.46 3.30 3.15
C PRO A 44 -17.48 3.95 4.10
N LYS A 45 -17.95 3.17 5.07
CA LYS A 45 -18.93 3.58 6.09
C LYS A 45 -18.55 4.85 6.88
N LEU A 46 -17.28 5.24 6.82
CA LEU A 46 -16.68 6.39 7.48
C LEU A 46 -15.78 7.13 6.51
N SER A 47 -15.63 8.44 6.67
CA SER A 47 -14.65 9.21 5.92
C SER A 47 -13.21 8.76 6.26
N PHE A 48 -12.26 9.00 5.34
CA PHE A 48 -10.84 8.72 5.61
C PHE A 48 -10.34 9.46 6.87
N ALA A 49 -10.80 10.69 7.07
CA ALA A 49 -10.45 11.52 8.23
C ALA A 49 -10.91 10.86 9.54
N GLU A 50 -12.14 10.37 9.61
CA GLU A 50 -12.67 9.69 10.80
C GLU A 50 -11.91 8.41 11.12
N ARG A 51 -11.60 7.59 10.09
CA ARG A 51 -10.76 6.38 10.28
C ARG A 51 -9.39 6.74 10.85
N THR A 52 -8.79 7.81 10.35
CA THR A 52 -7.46 8.26 10.79
C THR A 52 -7.50 8.74 12.24
N ILE A 53 -8.51 9.53 12.62
CA ILE A 53 -8.69 9.99 14.00
C ILE A 53 -8.91 8.81 14.93
N ALA A 54 -9.76 7.85 14.55
CA ALA A 54 -10.02 6.65 15.32
C ALA A 54 -8.76 5.81 15.56
N ALA A 55 -7.96 5.58 14.52
CA ALA A 55 -6.69 4.87 14.62
C ALA A 55 -5.69 5.59 15.55
N ALA A 56 -5.62 6.93 15.46
CA ALA A 56 -4.78 7.73 16.35
C ALA A 56 -5.24 7.62 17.82
N GLN A 57 -6.56 7.62 18.08
CA GLN A 57 -7.12 7.46 19.41
C GLN A 57 -6.84 6.07 20.01
N ILE A 58 -6.99 5.01 19.22
CA ILE A 58 -6.67 3.64 19.65
C ILE A 58 -5.17 3.53 19.99
N THR A 59 -4.32 4.06 19.13
CA THR A 59 -2.86 4.04 19.32
C THR A 59 -2.48 4.82 20.57
N ARG A 60 -2.96 6.06 20.71
CA ARG A 60 -2.72 6.91 21.88
C ARG A 60 -3.23 6.27 23.17
N GLY A 61 -4.46 5.74 23.16
CA GLY A 61 -5.05 5.09 24.31
C GLY A 61 -4.28 3.84 24.75
N THR A 62 -3.80 3.05 23.79
CA THR A 62 -2.98 1.87 24.06
C THR A 62 -1.60 2.25 24.60
N LEU A 63 -0.94 3.24 23.99
CA LEU A 63 0.41 3.67 24.40
C LEU A 63 0.42 4.40 25.75
N LEU A 64 -0.60 5.22 26.03
CA LEU A 64 -0.68 6.02 27.25
C LEU A 64 -1.48 5.35 28.38
N GLY A 65 -1.98 4.12 28.18
CA GLY A 65 -2.83 3.43 29.16
C GLY A 65 -4.19 4.12 29.38
N GLN A 66 -4.65 4.93 28.42
CA GLN A 66 -5.93 5.65 28.50
C GLN A 66 -7.04 4.83 27.83
N GLU A 67 -7.69 3.95 28.59
CA GLU A 67 -8.76 3.08 28.08
C GLU A 67 -9.95 3.85 27.48
N SER A 68 -10.29 5.02 28.03
CA SER A 68 -11.42 5.83 27.55
C SER A 68 -11.22 6.27 26.10
N VAL A 69 -10.01 6.74 25.78
CA VAL A 69 -9.62 7.20 24.43
C VAL A 69 -9.59 6.03 23.45
N LYS A 70 -9.08 4.87 23.90
CA LYS A 70 -9.07 3.66 23.09
C LYS A 70 -10.50 3.22 22.72
N LYS A 71 -11.39 3.11 23.71
CA LYS A 71 -12.78 2.71 23.52
C LYS A 71 -13.55 3.71 22.65
N HIS A 72 -13.21 4.99 22.73
CA HIS A 72 -13.81 5.99 21.86
C HIS A 72 -13.39 5.82 20.39
N GLY A 73 -12.09 5.60 20.14
CA GLY A 73 -11.60 5.28 18.80
C GLY A 73 -12.24 4.02 18.19
N GLU A 74 -12.43 2.98 19.00
CA GLU A 74 -13.13 1.75 18.57
C GLU A 74 -14.59 2.05 18.17
N LYS A 75 -15.31 2.85 18.96
CA LYS A 75 -16.69 3.27 18.65
C LYS A 75 -16.79 4.09 17.36
N ILE A 76 -15.79 4.93 17.07
CA ILE A 76 -15.74 5.67 15.81
C ILE A 76 -15.62 4.69 14.64
N LEU A 77 -14.74 3.67 14.73
CA LEU A 77 -14.59 2.66 13.66
C LEU A 77 -15.86 1.81 13.45
N GLU A 78 -16.62 1.56 14.51
CA GLU A 78 -17.92 0.86 14.43
C GLU A 78 -19.03 1.74 13.84
N GLY A 79 -18.83 3.07 13.81
CA GLY A 79 -19.83 4.04 13.40
C GLY A 79 -20.89 4.33 14.47
N THR A 80 -20.60 4.04 15.75
CA THR A 80 -21.49 4.32 16.89
C THR A 80 -21.21 5.67 17.55
N ALA A 81 -20.05 6.28 17.28
CA ALA A 81 -19.66 7.61 17.77
C ALA A 81 -19.01 8.45 16.66
N SER A 82 -19.03 9.78 16.79
CA SER A 82 -18.39 10.69 15.84
C SER A 82 -17.04 11.19 16.35
N ALA A 83 -16.09 11.38 15.45
CA ALA A 83 -14.81 12.01 15.76
C ALA A 83 -14.93 13.47 16.26
N GLN A 84 -16.09 14.12 16.06
CA GLN A 84 -16.32 15.51 16.49
C GLN A 84 -16.72 15.63 17.96
N ASP A 85 -17.15 14.55 18.61
CA ASP A 85 -17.66 14.62 19.98
C ASP A 85 -16.55 14.96 21.00
N ASP A 86 -15.31 14.53 20.73
CA ASP A 86 -14.15 14.88 21.54
C ASP A 86 -13.74 16.36 21.43
N LYS A 87 -14.04 17.04 20.31
CA LYS A 87 -13.68 18.46 20.12
C LYS A 87 -14.48 19.41 21.01
N LYS A 88 -15.63 18.97 21.55
CA LYS A 88 -16.52 19.80 22.38
C LYS A 88 -16.09 19.88 23.84
N ASN A 89 -15.13 19.05 24.26
CA ASN A 89 -14.66 18.93 25.65
C ASN A 89 -13.23 19.43 25.86
N LEU A 90 -12.68 20.19 24.90
CA LEU A 90 -11.37 20.84 24.98
C LEU A 90 -11.54 22.35 25.16
#